data_AF-A0A927GXU0-F1
#
_entry.id   AF-A0A927GXU0-F1
#
_cell.length_a   1.000
_cell.length_b   1.000
_cell.length_c   1.000
_cell.angle_alpha   90.00
_cell.angle_beta   90.00
_cell.angle_gamma   90.00
#
_symmetry.space_group_name_H-M   'P 1'
#
loop_
_entity.id
_entity.type
_entity.pdbx_description
1 polymer ?
#
loop_
_entity_poly.entity_id
_entity_poly.type
_entity_poly.pdbx_seq_one_letter_code
_entity_poly.pdbx_strand_id
1 'polypeptide(L)'
;MSKTRYDTSLQSQNPISQAQNSVETVHNAVSQAQSHPNEQTISQAENAIAKAERAIDQAGLSLNQAPVELAEEMLAQEKQELSALRNSEQANSER
;
A
#
# COMPACT_ATOMS: atom_id res chain seq x y z
N MET A 1 -6.84 8.96 31.97
CA MET A 1 -7.13 9.72 30.73
C MET A 1 -6.86 8.81 29.53
N SER A 2 -7.91 8.27 28.91
CA SER A 2 -7.81 7.42 27.71
C SER A 2 -8.33 8.20 26.50
N LYS A 3 -7.50 9.10 25.96
CA LYS A 3 -7.84 9.89 24.75
C LYS A 3 -7.41 9.19 23.45
N THR A 4 -6.42 8.30 23.53
CA THR A 4 -5.77 7.72 22.36
C THR A 4 -6.70 6.90 21.47
N ARG A 5 -7.58 6.06 22.03
CA ARG A 5 -8.42 5.16 21.21
C ARG A 5 -9.51 5.90 20.42
N TYR A 6 -10.00 7.03 20.94
CA TYR A 6 -11.08 7.78 20.29
C TYR A 6 -10.56 8.58 19.10
N ASP A 7 -9.41 9.24 19.24
CA ASP A 7 -8.72 9.93 18.13
C ASP A 7 -8.31 8.96 17.03
N THR A 8 -7.77 7.77 17.36
CA THR A 8 -7.43 6.75 16.35
C THR A 8 -8.67 6.26 15.59
N SER A 9 -9.80 6.10 16.29
CA SER A 9 -11.06 5.66 15.65
C SER A 9 -11.68 6.72 14.73
N LEU A 10 -11.51 8.01 15.04
CA LEU A 10 -11.98 9.10 14.19
C LEU A 10 -11.03 9.36 13.02
N GLN A 11 -9.71 9.25 13.22
CA GLN A 11 -8.73 9.27 12.13
C GLN A 11 -8.92 8.08 11.17
N SER A 12 -9.21 6.89 11.69
CA SER A 12 -9.50 5.72 10.84
C SER A 12 -10.83 5.84 10.09
N GLN A 13 -11.69 6.80 10.42
CA GLN A 13 -12.94 7.07 9.70
C GLN A 13 -12.78 8.06 8.54
N ASN A 14 -11.60 8.66 8.36
CA ASN A 14 -11.33 9.53 7.21
C ASN A 14 -10.83 8.71 6.01
N PRO A 15 -11.52 8.76 4.84
CA PRO A 15 -11.08 8.06 3.62
C PRO A 15 -9.63 8.38 3.21
N ILE A 16 -9.19 9.63 3.37
CA ILE A 16 -7.82 10.05 3.07
C ILE A 16 -6.82 9.32 3.99
N SER A 17 -7.11 9.26 5.29
CA SER A 17 -6.24 8.53 6.23
C SER A 17 -6.23 7.03 5.96
N GLN A 18 -7.36 6.46 5.52
CA GLN A 18 -7.41 5.05 5.10
C GLN A 18 -6.55 4.80 3.86
N ALA A 19 -6.58 5.69 2.87
CA ALA A 19 -5.71 5.61 1.70
C ALA A 19 -4.23 5.66 2.09
N GLN A 20 -3.83 6.66 2.89
CA GLN A 20 -2.45 6.82 3.35
C GLN A 20 -1.94 5.61 4.15
N ASN A 21 -2.72 5.12 5.11
CA ASN A 21 -2.36 3.94 5.90
C ASN A 21 -2.26 2.66 5.03
N SER A 22 -3.11 2.56 4.00
CA SER A 22 -3.08 1.42 3.09
C SER A 22 -1.82 1.45 2.22
N VAL A 23 -1.39 2.64 1.76
CA VAL A 23 -0.13 2.81 1.04
C VAL A 23 1.08 2.52 1.92
N GLU A 24 1.08 2.94 3.19
CA GLU A 24 2.13 2.56 4.14
C GLU A 24 2.19 1.02 4.33
N THR A 25 1.03 0.36 4.35
CA THR A 25 0.96 -1.11 4.41
C THR A 25 1.55 -1.75 3.14
N VAL A 26 1.32 -1.17 1.96
CA VAL A 26 1.94 -1.60 0.70
C VAL A 26 3.46 -1.51 0.79
N HIS A 27 3.99 -0.35 1.18
CA HIS A 27 5.43 -0.13 1.31
C HIS A 27 6.11 -1.18 2.21
N ASN A 28 5.51 -1.46 3.37
CA ASN A 28 6.01 -2.48 4.29
C ASN A 28 5.99 -3.89 3.67
N ALA A 29 4.94 -4.23 2.94
CA ALA A 29 4.83 -5.54 2.29
C ALA A 29 5.80 -5.70 1.12
N VAL A 30 5.99 -4.66 0.30
CA VAL A 30 6.98 -4.64 -0.79
C VAL A 30 8.39 -4.73 -0.23
N SER A 31 8.72 -3.96 0.81
CA SER A 31 10.00 -4.05 1.52
C SER A 31 10.28 -5.46 2.06
N GLN A 32 9.26 -6.13 2.59
CA GLN A 32 9.37 -7.51 3.04
C GLN A 32 9.62 -8.48 1.88
N ALA A 33 8.93 -8.29 0.75
CA ALA A 33 9.13 -9.08 -0.46
C ALA A 33 10.53 -8.88 -1.05
N GLN A 34 11.04 -7.65 -1.09
CA GLN A 34 12.41 -7.36 -1.55
C GLN A 34 13.46 -8.02 -0.65
N SER A 35 13.24 -8.03 0.67
CA SER A 35 14.18 -8.63 1.63
C SER A 35 14.15 -10.17 1.60
N HIS A 36 12.98 -10.76 1.39
CA HIS A 36 12.75 -12.19 1.41
C HIS A 36 11.83 -12.58 0.25
N PRO A 37 12.34 -12.61 -0.99
CA PRO A 37 11.50 -12.88 -2.14
C PRO A 37 11.05 -14.34 -2.15
N ASN A 38 9.74 -14.53 -2.12
CA ASN A 38 9.07 -15.80 -2.33
C ASN A 38 7.60 -15.54 -2.68
N GLU A 39 6.88 -16.59 -3.10
CA GLU A 39 5.47 -16.47 -3.50
C GLU A 39 4.58 -15.87 -2.41
N GLN A 40 4.85 -16.19 -1.14
CA GLN A 40 4.05 -15.69 -0.02
C GLN A 40 4.23 -14.19 0.18
N THR A 41 5.46 -13.69 0.22
CA THR A 41 5.73 -12.26 0.43
C THR A 41 5.29 -11.41 -0.77
N ILE A 42 5.45 -11.93 -1.99
CA ILE A 42 4.92 -11.29 -3.21
C ILE A 42 3.39 -11.23 -3.16
N SER A 43 2.70 -12.33 -2.84
CA SER A 43 1.24 -12.34 -2.74
C SER A 43 0.73 -11.40 -1.64
N GLN A 44 1.44 -11.27 -0.52
CA GLN A 44 1.09 -10.32 0.52
C GLN A 44 1.17 -8.86 0.03
N ALA A 45 2.22 -8.52 -0.72
CA ALA A 45 2.36 -7.20 -1.33
C ALA A 45 1.24 -6.91 -2.34
N GLU A 46 0.86 -7.88 -3.17
CA GLU A 46 -0.26 -7.74 -4.12
C GLU A 46 -1.60 -7.51 -3.42
N ASN A 47 -1.85 -8.27 -2.36
CA ASN A 47 -3.06 -8.11 -1.56
C ASN A 47 -3.10 -6.74 -0.87
N ALA A 48 -1.94 -6.21 -0.44
CA ALA A 48 -1.84 -4.86 0.10
C ALA A 48 -2.13 -3.81 -0.97
N ILE A 49 -1.59 -3.96 -2.18
CA ILE A 49 -1.83 -3.07 -3.33
C ILE A 49 -3.32 -3.01 -3.65
N ALA A 50 -3.98 -4.16 -3.79
CA ALA A 50 -5.40 -4.21 -4.08
C ALA A 50 -6.28 -3.55 -3.00
N LYS A 51 -5.83 -3.51 -1.74
CA LYS A 51 -6.50 -2.78 -0.66
C LYS A 51 -6.25 -1.28 -0.76
N ALA A 52 -5.01 -0.88 -1.05
CA ALA A 52 -4.65 0.53 -1.21
C ALA A 52 -5.39 1.17 -2.40
N GLU A 53 -5.50 0.48 -3.53
CA GLU A 53 -6.28 0.94 -4.69
C GLU A 53 -7.73 1.25 -4.30
N ARG A 54 -8.40 0.33 -3.60
CA ARG A 54 -9.79 0.54 -3.14
C ARG A 54 -9.90 1.69 -2.14
N ALA A 55 -8.91 1.87 -1.26
CA ALA A 55 -8.92 2.95 -0.29
C ALA A 55 -8.70 4.32 -0.95
N ILE A 56 -7.83 4.40 -1.96
CA ILE A 56 -7.62 5.58 -2.80
C ILE A 56 -8.89 5.92 -3.59
N ASP A 57 -9.52 4.93 -4.23
CA ASP A 57 -10.79 5.14 -4.96
C ASP A 57 -11.87 5.74 -4.06
N GLN A 58 -11.95 5.27 -2.81
CA GLN A 58 -12.87 5.81 -1.81
C GLN A 58 -12.48 7.23 -1.37
N ALA A 59 -11.18 7.51 -1.26
CA ALA A 59 -10.66 8.82 -0.87
C ALA A 59 -10.84 9.88 -1.96
N GLY A 60 -10.85 9.49 -3.24
CA GLY A 60 -11.08 10.38 -4.39
C GLY A 60 -12.44 11.08 -4.38
N LEU A 61 -13.40 10.62 -3.56
CA LEU A 61 -14.68 11.31 -3.31
C LEU A 61 -14.56 12.50 -2.34
N SER A 62 -13.39 12.73 -1.76
CA SER A 62 -13.14 13.79 -0.77
C SER A 62 -12.95 15.15 -1.43
N LEU A 63 -13.24 16.22 -0.69
CA LEU A 63 -13.05 17.60 -1.16
C LEU A 63 -11.57 18.01 -1.29
N ASN A 64 -10.67 17.30 -0.60
CA ASN A 64 -9.23 17.57 -0.62
C ASN A 64 -8.49 16.46 -1.39
N GLN A 65 -8.01 16.79 -2.59
CA GLN A 65 -7.43 15.82 -3.53
C GLN A 65 -5.91 15.67 -3.38
N ALA A 66 -5.18 16.70 -2.96
CA ALA A 66 -3.72 16.65 -2.90
C ALA A 66 -3.16 15.48 -2.05
N PRO A 67 -3.74 15.12 -0.89
CA PRO A 67 -3.31 13.94 -0.15
C PRO A 67 -3.61 12.60 -0.85
N VAL A 68 -4.64 12.57 -1.71
CA VAL A 68 -5.02 11.40 -2.50
C VAL A 68 -4.05 11.22 -3.66
N GLU A 69 -3.74 12.32 -4.37
CA GLU A 69 -2.73 12.34 -5.44
C GLU A 69 -1.35 11.85 -4.94
N LEU A 70 -0.92 12.31 -3.76
CA LEU A 70 0.32 11.82 -3.15
C LEU A 70 0.25 10.31 -2.85
N ALA A 71 -0.88 9.82 -2.37
CA ALA A 71 -1.07 8.39 -2.10
C ALA A 71 -1.04 7.56 -3.40
N GLU A 72 -1.60 8.08 -4.49
CA GLU A 72 -1.54 7.48 -5.83
C GLU A 72 -0.11 7.40 -6.36
N GLU A 73 0.66 8.48 -6.25
CA GLU A 73 2.07 8.53 -6.67
C GLU A 73 2.92 7.51 -5.91
N MET A 74 2.77 7.48 -4.59
CA MET A 74 3.47 6.50 -3.74
C MET A 74 3.07 5.07 -4.10
N LEU A 75 1.78 4.79 -4.27
CA LEU A 75 1.32 3.46 -4.67
C LEU A 75 1.87 3.05 -6.04
N ALA A 76 1.93 3.99 -6.99
CA ALA A 76 2.47 3.73 -8.31
C ALA A 76 3.95 3.30 -8.24
N GLN A 77 4.75 3.98 -7.43
CA GLN A 77 6.15 3.61 -7.21
C GLN A 77 6.26 2.18 -6.66
N GLU A 78 5.51 1.84 -5.61
CA GLU A 78 5.56 0.51 -4.99
C GLU A 78 5.13 -0.61 -5.94
N LYS A 79 4.15 -0.35 -6.82
CA LYS A 79 3.74 -1.28 -7.88
C LYS A 79 4.86 -1.53 -8.89
N GLN A 80 5.63 -0.49 -9.25
CA GLN A 80 6.78 -0.64 -10.14
C GLN A 80 7.88 -1.48 -9.49
N GLU A 81 8.17 -1.23 -8.21
CA GLU A 81 9.18 -1.99 -7.45
C GLU A 81 8.81 -3.47 -7.33
N LEU A 82 7.56 -3.79 -6.99
CA LEU A 82 7.09 -5.18 -6.93
C LEU A 82 7.13 -5.86 -8.30
N SER A 83 6.75 -5.15 -9.38
CA SER A 83 6.84 -5.71 -10.73
C SER A 83 8.28 -6.01 -11.14
N ALA A 84 9.23 -5.15 -10.79
CA ALA A 84 10.64 -5.37 -11.07
C ALA A 84 11.16 -6.61 -10.30
N LEU A 85 10.79 -6.75 -9.03
CA LEU A 85 11.12 -7.91 -8.20
C LEU A 85 10.56 -9.22 -8.79
N ARG A 86 9.29 -9.23 -9.24
CA ARG A 86 8.69 -10.42 -9.87
C ARG A 86 9.45 -10.85 -11.11
N ASN A 87 9.83 -9.90 -11.96
CA ASN A 87 10.58 -10.18 -13.18
C ASN A 87 11.96 -10.78 -12.85
N SER A 88 12.64 -10.31 -11.79
CA SER A 88 13.93 -10.88 -11.38
C SER A 88 13.80 -12.29 -10.83
N GLU A 89 12.76 -12.59 -10.04
CA GLU A 89 12.54 -13.94 -9.49
C GLU A 89 12.20 -14.96 -10.58
N GLN A 90 11.43 -14.56 -11.59
CA GLN A 90 11.12 -15.40 -12.75
C GLN A 90 12.38 -15.73 -13.55
N ALA A 91 13.20 -14.72 -13.85
CA ALA A 91 14.47 -14.92 -14.57
C ALA A 91 15.47 -15.80 -13.80
N ASN A 92 15.41 -15.81 -12.46
CA ASN A 92 16.26 -16.67 -11.65
C ASN A 92 15.74 -18.12 -11.59
N SER A 93 14.43 -18.32 -11.68
CA SER A 93 13.79 -19.65 -11.66
C SER A 93 13.97 -20.44 -12.97
N GLU A 94 14.28 -19.75 -14.07
CA GLU A 94 14.51 -20.34 -15.40
C GLU A 94 15.96 -20.76 -15.66
N ARG A 95 16.87 -20.53 -14.71
CA ARG A 95 18.29 -20.89 -14.79
C ARG A 95 18.59 -22.22 -14.11
#